data_AF-A0A973M8V8-F1
#
_entry.id   AF-A0A973M8V8-F1
#
_cell.length_a   1.000
_cell.length_b   1.000
_cell.length_c   1.000
_cell.angle_alpha   90.00
_cell.angle_beta   90.00
_cell.angle_gamma   90.00
#
_symmetry.space_group_name_H-M   'P 1'
#
loop_
_entity.id
_entity.type
_entity.pdbx_description
1 polymer ?
#
loop_
_entity_poly.entity_id
_entity_poly.type
_entity_poly.pdbx_seq_one_letter_code
_entity_poly.pdbx_strand_id
1 'polypeptide(L)'
;MADRETEVLAKIASGASGLNGAAWNRLGRGDPFISHEFLSALEDSGSVGRGTGWTPAPLLIEDDGAHLVAAAPGYLKTHSQGEYVFDHGWADAWERAGGQYYPKL
;
A
#
# COMPACT_ATOMS: atom_id res chain seq x y z
N MET A 1 -20.99 -3.77 -31.22
CA MET A 1 -19.68 -4.00 -30.58
C MET A 1 -19.99 -4.49 -29.18
N ALA A 2 -19.71 -5.75 -28.88
CA ALA A 2 -19.93 -6.27 -27.53
C ALA A 2 -18.97 -5.55 -26.58
N ASP A 3 -19.52 -5.04 -25.48
CA ASP A 3 -18.79 -4.54 -24.33
C ASP A 3 -17.98 -5.71 -23.79
N ARG A 4 -16.66 -5.70 -24.01
CA ARG A 4 -15.79 -6.78 -23.57
C ARG A 4 -15.45 -6.44 -22.12
N GLU A 5 -16.01 -7.20 -21.18
CA GLU A 5 -15.64 -7.08 -19.76
C GLU A 5 -14.12 -7.23 -19.64
N THR A 6 -13.43 -6.16 -19.26
CA THR A 6 -12.00 -6.19 -19.01
C THR A 6 -11.79 -6.89 -17.68
N GLU A 7 -11.22 -8.10 -17.72
CA GLU A 7 -10.78 -8.79 -16.51
C GLU A 7 -9.56 -8.07 -15.94
N VAL A 8 -9.55 -7.86 -14.63
CA VAL A 8 -8.44 -7.21 -13.92
C VAL A 8 -7.98 -8.07 -12.77
N LEU A 9 -6.67 -8.06 -12.53
CA LEU A 9 -6.04 -8.75 -11.42
C LEU A 9 -5.59 -7.75 -10.37
N ALA A 10 -6.17 -7.84 -9.16
CA ALA A 10 -5.75 -7.06 -8.01
C ALA A 10 -4.69 -7.82 -7.19
N LYS A 11 -3.59 -7.14 -6.86
CA LYS A 11 -2.49 -7.69 -6.06
C LYS A 11 -2.06 -6.71 -4.98
N ILE A 12 -1.49 -7.26 -3.90
CA ILE A 12 -0.76 -6.49 -2.89
C ILE A 12 0.71 -6.89 -3.01
N ALA A 13 1.58 -5.91 -3.31
CA ALA A 13 3.02 -6.09 -3.36
C ALA A 13 3.64 -5.98 -1.96
N SER A 14 4.86 -6.47 -1.77
CA SER A 14 5.59 -6.40 -0.50
C SER A 14 6.37 -5.09 -0.29
N GLY A 15 6.40 -4.21 -1.29
CA GLY A 15 7.15 -2.96 -1.29
C GLY A 15 7.21 -2.33 -2.67
N ALA A 16 7.54 -1.04 -2.72
CA ALA A 16 7.71 -0.26 -3.94
C ALA A 16 9.04 -0.57 -4.63
N SER A 17 10.12 -0.81 -3.87
CA SER A 17 11.49 -1.03 -4.39
C SER A 17 11.62 -2.19 -5.39
N GLY A 18 10.76 -3.20 -5.30
CA GLY A 18 10.73 -4.34 -6.20
C GLY A 18 9.87 -4.16 -7.46
N LEU A 19 9.22 -3.00 -7.63
CA LEU A 19 8.29 -2.75 -8.74
C LEU A 19 8.99 -2.16 -9.96
N ASN A 20 8.34 -2.23 -11.11
CA ASN A 20 8.79 -1.50 -12.29
C ASN A 20 8.49 0.00 -12.11
N GLY A 21 9.50 0.77 -11.70
CA GLY A 21 9.35 2.20 -11.44
C GLY A 21 8.84 3.02 -12.63
N ALA A 22 9.22 2.68 -13.86
CA ALA A 22 8.70 3.36 -15.05
C ALA A 22 7.20 3.08 -15.25
N ALA A 23 6.73 1.86 -14.98
CA ALA A 23 5.31 1.53 -15.05
C ALA A 23 4.51 2.24 -13.95
N TRP A 24 5.03 2.27 -12.73
CA TRP A 24 4.44 2.99 -11.60
C TRP A 24 4.35 4.50 -11.87
N ASN A 25 5.45 5.13 -12.26
CA ASN A 25 5.55 6.58 -12.44
C ASN A 25 4.65 7.12 -13.55
N ARG A 26 4.31 6.29 -14.57
CA ARG A 26 3.30 6.66 -15.58
C ARG A 26 1.92 6.92 -14.97
N LEU A 27 1.58 6.22 -13.87
CA LEU A 27 0.29 6.38 -13.18
C LEU A 27 0.27 7.58 -12.24
N GLY A 28 1.41 7.91 -11.62
CA GLY A 28 1.55 8.98 -10.63
C GLY A 28 1.52 10.41 -11.19
N ARG A 29 1.44 10.59 -12.52
CA ARG A 29 1.33 11.89 -13.21
C ARG A 29 2.35 12.95 -12.77
N GLY A 30 3.54 12.52 -12.35
CA GLY A 30 4.63 13.40 -11.92
C GLY A 30 4.52 13.94 -10.49
N ASP A 31 3.60 13.43 -9.66
CA ASP A 31 3.59 13.74 -8.23
C ASP A 31 4.81 13.11 -7.54
N PRO A 32 5.71 13.91 -6.95
CA PRO A 32 6.93 13.41 -6.35
C PRO A 32 6.68 12.52 -5.12
N PHE A 33 5.61 12.73 -4.37
CA PHE A 33 5.34 12.01 -3.11
C PHE A 33 4.72 10.64 -3.29
N ILE A 34 4.30 10.32 -4.50
CA ILE A 34 3.88 8.96 -4.89
C ILE A 34 4.79 8.41 -5.99
N SER A 35 5.92 9.06 -6.29
CA SER A 35 6.91 8.53 -7.22
C SER A 35 7.53 7.24 -6.68
N HIS A 36 7.90 6.33 -7.58
CA HIS A 36 8.58 5.10 -7.23
C HIS A 36 9.86 5.38 -6.43
N GLU A 37 10.62 6.40 -6.84
CA GLU A 37 11.88 6.80 -6.20
C GLU A 37 11.65 7.27 -4.76
N PHE A 38 10.62 8.09 -4.52
CA PHE A 38 10.31 8.54 -3.17
C PHE A 38 9.85 7.39 -2.27
N LEU A 39 8.95 6.54 -2.77
CA LEU A 39 8.43 5.40 -2.00
C LEU A 39 9.53 4.37 -1.71
N SER A 40 10.42 4.11 -2.68
CA SER A 40 11.60 3.26 -2.48
C SER A 40 12.56 3.87 -1.47
N ALA A 41 12.78 5.19 -1.50
CA ALA A 41 13.64 5.86 -0.53
C ALA A 41 13.09 5.76 0.91
N LEU A 42 11.77 5.72 1.12
CA LEU A 42 11.19 5.46 2.44
C LEU A 42 11.56 4.06 2.96
N GLU A 43 11.58 3.06 2.07
CA GLU A 43 11.97 1.70 2.39
C GLU A 43 13.48 1.59 2.66
N ASP A 44 14.31 2.12 1.76
CA ASP A 44 15.77 2.05 1.84
C ASP A 44 16.33 2.81 3.04
N SER A 45 15.69 3.92 3.43
CA SER A 45 16.08 4.69 4.61
C SER A 45 15.64 4.07 5.94
N GLY A 46 14.75 3.06 5.90
CA GLY A 46 14.12 2.50 7.10
C GLY A 46 13.08 3.42 7.74
N SER A 47 12.57 4.41 6.99
CA SER A 47 11.43 5.24 7.43
C SER A 47 10.15 4.40 7.51
N VAL A 48 10.06 3.37 6.67
CA VAL A 48 9.05 2.31 6.72
C VAL A 48 9.74 0.95 6.67
N GLY A 49 9.03 -0.11 7.03
CA GLY A 49 9.54 -1.48 7.07
C GLY A 49 9.72 -2.01 8.49
N ARG A 50 10.59 -3.00 8.64
CA ARG A 50 10.72 -3.78 9.89
C ARG A 50 11.00 -2.88 11.09
N GLY A 51 10.18 -3.01 12.14
CA GLY A 51 10.35 -2.30 13.40
C GLY A 51 9.77 -0.88 13.44
N THR A 52 9.25 -0.37 12.34
CA THR A 52 8.62 0.97 12.27
C THR A 52 7.14 0.97 12.63
N GLY A 53 6.52 -0.22 12.63
CA GLY A 53 5.06 -0.39 12.70
C GLY A 53 4.33 -0.12 11.38
N TRP A 54 5.05 0.25 10.31
CA TRP A 54 4.54 0.46 8.96
C TRP A 54 5.18 -0.54 8.01
N THR A 55 4.41 -1.48 7.49
CA THR A 55 4.89 -2.46 6.50
C THR A 55 4.37 -2.05 5.12
N PRO A 56 5.23 -1.78 4.13
CA PRO A 56 4.80 -1.50 2.77
C PRO A 56 3.88 -2.60 2.23
N ALA A 57 2.76 -2.17 1.64
CA ALA A 57 1.77 -3.03 1.00
C ALA A 57 1.12 -2.33 -0.20
N PRO A 58 1.88 -1.95 -1.26
CA PRO A 58 1.31 -1.28 -2.42
C PRO A 58 0.22 -2.13 -3.09
N LEU A 59 -0.90 -1.51 -3.45
CA LEU A 59 -1.97 -2.16 -4.20
C LEU A 59 -1.73 -1.95 -5.70
N LEU A 60 -1.88 -3.02 -6.48
CA LEU A 60 -1.66 -3.03 -7.92
C LEU A 60 -2.90 -3.60 -8.63
N ILE A 61 -3.30 -2.98 -9.73
CA ILE A 61 -4.29 -3.51 -10.66
C ILE A 61 -3.62 -3.71 -12.02
N GLU A 62 -3.68 -4.94 -12.52
CA GLU A 62 -3.18 -5.31 -13.86
C GLU A 62 -4.34 -5.71 -14.78
N ASP A 63 -4.20 -5.43 -16.09
CA ASP A 63 -5.10 -5.94 -17.13
C ASP A 63 -4.73 -7.38 -17.58
N ASP A 64 -5.48 -7.91 -18.54
CA ASP A 64 -5.27 -9.24 -19.13
C ASP A 64 -3.89 -9.43 -19.79
N GLY A 65 -3.24 -8.34 -20.18
CA GLY A 65 -1.88 -8.30 -20.71
C GLY A 65 -0.79 -8.17 -19.64
N ALA A 66 -1.15 -8.25 -18.36
CA ALA A 66 -0.26 -7.97 -17.22
C ALA A 66 0.33 -6.55 -17.23
N HIS A 67 -0.36 -5.59 -17.87
CA HIS A 67 0.02 -4.18 -17.79
C HIS A 67 -0.56 -3.57 -16.52
N LEU A 68 0.29 -2.87 -15.77
CA LEU A 68 -0.15 -2.10 -14.61
C LEU A 68 -1.03 -0.92 -15.06
N VAL A 69 -2.32 -0.96 -14.72
CA VAL A 69 -3.33 0.03 -15.11
C VAL A 69 -3.77 0.93 -13.95
N ALA A 70 -3.61 0.48 -12.71
CA ALA A 70 -3.75 1.31 -11.52
C ALA A 70 -2.82 0.84 -10.40
N ALA A 71 -2.45 1.76 -9.52
CA ALA A 71 -1.66 1.46 -8.34
C ALA A 71 -1.94 2.47 -7.23
N ALA A 72 -1.80 2.04 -5.98
CA ALA A 72 -1.87 2.91 -4.81
C ALA A 72 -0.74 2.55 -3.83
N PRO A 73 0.00 3.55 -3.29
CA PRO A 73 0.83 3.30 -2.12
C PRO A 73 -0.06 2.84 -0.97
N GLY A 74 0.38 1.82 -0.23
CA GLY A 74 -0.36 1.27 0.91
C GLY A 74 0.61 0.80 1.97
N TYR A 75 0.18 0.83 3.23
CA TYR A 75 0.99 0.39 4.37
C TYR A 75 0.13 -0.35 5.39
N LEU A 76 0.51 -1.57 5.71
CA LEU A 76 -0.06 -2.30 6.84
C LEU A 76 0.52 -1.76 8.14
N LYS A 77 -0.36 -1.45 9.08
CA LYS A 77 0.01 -0.87 10.35
C LYS A 77 -0.24 -1.80 11.53
N THR A 78 0.77 -1.98 12.38
CA THR A 78 0.72 -2.94 13.49
C THR A 78 0.47 -2.31 14.87
N HIS A 79 0.36 -0.98 14.93
CA HIS A 79 0.02 -0.22 16.14
C HIS A 79 -0.45 1.19 15.78
N SER A 80 -1.12 1.89 16.69
CA SER A 80 -1.57 3.27 16.45
C SER A 80 -0.58 4.37 16.82
N GLN A 81 0.67 4.03 17.17
CA GLN A 81 1.69 5.05 17.42
C GLN A 81 1.91 5.90 16.16
N GLY A 82 2.09 7.21 16.38
CA GLY A 82 2.35 8.19 15.31
C GLY A 82 1.13 8.51 14.42
N GLU A 83 -0.09 8.14 14.81
CA GLU A 83 -1.30 8.60 14.10
C GLU A 83 -1.70 10.00 14.48
N TYR A 84 -2.34 10.66 13.52
CA TYR A 84 -3.06 11.90 13.80
C TYR A 84 -4.34 11.66 14.62
N VAL A 85 -4.99 10.50 14.41
CA VAL A 85 -6.16 10.06 15.17
C VAL A 85 -5.74 9.00 16.17
N PHE A 86 -5.89 9.29 17.46
CA PHE A 86 -5.59 8.35 18.54
C PHE A 86 -6.76 7.38 18.74
N ASP A 87 -6.76 6.25 18.03
CA ASP A 87 -7.82 5.23 18.06
C ASP A 87 -7.59 4.11 19.10
N HIS A 88 -6.66 4.30 20.05
CA HIS A 88 -6.31 3.30 21.07
C HIS A 88 -7.53 2.72 21.81
N GLY A 89 -8.52 3.57 22.14
CA GLY A 89 -9.74 3.11 22.81
C GLY A 89 -10.59 2.17 21.95
N TRP A 90 -10.57 2.33 20.63
CA TRP A 90 -11.28 1.43 19.71
C TRP A 90 -10.53 0.12 19.53
N ALA A 91 -9.20 0.19 19.38
CA ALA A 91 -8.36 -0.99 19.34
C ALA A 91 -8.56 -1.87 20.59
N ASP A 92 -8.47 -1.27 21.78
CA ASP A 92 -8.65 -1.96 23.06
C ASP A 92 -10.04 -2.60 23.19
N ALA A 93 -11.09 -1.87 22.78
CA ALA A 93 -12.46 -2.38 22.84
C ALA A 93 -12.67 -3.58 21.90
N TRP A 94 -12.12 -3.51 20.69
CA TRP A 94 -12.24 -4.58 19.69
C TRP A 94 -11.46 -5.83 20.07
N GLU A 95 -10.24 -5.67 20.58
CA GLU A 95 -9.44 -6.79 21.09
C GLU A 95 -10.13 -7.47 22.28
N ARG A 96 -10.73 -6.71 23.21
CA ARG A 96 -11.53 -7.26 24.33
C ARG A 96 -12.77 -8.01 23.86
N ALA A 97 -13.34 -7.64 22.71
CA ALA A 97 -14.44 -8.36 22.07
C ALA A 97 -13.98 -9.62 21.33
N GLY A 98 -12.68 -9.92 21.32
CA GLY A 98 -12.08 -11.09 20.65
C GLY A 98 -11.69 -10.84 19.19
N GLY A 99 -11.74 -9.59 18.72
CA GLY A 99 -11.34 -9.22 17.37
C GLY A 99 -9.83 -9.02 17.21
N GLN A 100 -9.38 -8.98 15.96
CA GLN A 100 -8.02 -8.56 15.61
C GLN A 100 -8.09 -7.18 14.96
N TYR A 101 -7.63 -6.15 15.68
CA TYR A 101 -7.65 -4.77 15.20
C TYR A 101 -6.46 -4.47 14.27
N TYR A 102 -5.33 -5.14 14.49
CA TYR A 102 -4.12 -5.05 13.69
C TYR A 102 -3.80 -6.38 12.98
N PRO A 103 -3.04 -6.36 11.87
CA PRO A 103 -2.66 -5.16 11.13
C PRO A 103 -3.88 -4.51 10.45
N LYS A 104 -3.90 -3.18 10.41
CA LYS A 104 -4.87 -2.40 9.62
C LYS A 104 -4.22 -1.87 8.34
N LEU A 105 -5.01 -1.69 7.28
CA LEU A 105 -4.58 -1.07 6.02
C LEU A 105 -5.08 0.38 5.95
#